data_AF-A0A7S3UPQ7-F1
#
_entry.id   AF-A0A7S3UPQ7-F1
#
_cell.length_a   1.000
_cell.length_b   1.000
_cell.length_c   1.000
_cell.angle_alpha   90.00
_cell.angle_beta   90.00
_cell.angle_gamma   90.00
#
_symmetry.space_group_name_H-M   'P 1'
#
loop_
_entity.id
_entity.type
_entity.pdbx_description
1 polymer ?
#
loop_
_entity_poly.entity_id
_entity_poly.type
_entity_poly.pdbx_seq_one_letter_code
_entity_poly.pdbx_strand_id
1 'polypeptide(L)'
;LPLFGNIISLVSFAAMFVLFISEFQAFMTVEIVDHILVDTTLNQKLPIGINITFPHLRCDEVSVDTVDSTGENQVNIAGDIQKINLGADGQRSEGDHIAKEGECLSCMEANDTEHKCCNTCSELKDAYADAVFS
;
A
#
# COMPACT_ATOMS: atom_id res chain seq x y z
N LEU A 1 8.76 80.75 -9.86
CA LEU A 1 9.72 79.67 -9.50
C LEU A 1 9.55 78.51 -10.47
N PRO A 2 10.37 78.43 -11.54
CA PRO A 2 10.30 77.38 -12.56
C PRO A 2 10.71 75.98 -12.06
N LEU A 3 11.34 75.88 -10.88
CA LEU A 3 11.76 74.61 -10.26
C LEU A 3 10.57 73.71 -9.91
N PHE A 4 9.41 74.27 -9.55
CA PHE A 4 8.26 73.47 -9.12
C PHE A 4 7.68 72.61 -10.24
N GLY A 5 7.69 73.09 -11.49
CA GLY A 5 7.19 72.32 -12.64
C GLY A 5 8.02 71.05 -12.89
N ASN A 6 9.35 71.17 -12.77
CA ASN A 6 10.27 70.04 -12.93
C ASN A 6 10.05 68.99 -11.83
N ILE A 7 9.91 69.43 -10.57
CA ILE A 7 9.66 68.54 -9.44
C ILE A 7 8.35 67.76 -9.63
N ILE A 8 7.27 68.42 -10.04
CA ILE A 8 5.96 67.75 -10.24
C ILE A 8 6.05 66.69 -11.36
N SER A 9 6.73 67.00 -12.47
CA SER A 9 6.93 66.02 -13.55
C SER A 9 7.78 64.83 -13.11
N LEU A 10 8.84 65.08 -12.33
CA LEU A 10 9.73 64.03 -11.82
C LEU A 10 8.99 63.10 -10.86
N VAL A 11 8.19 63.67 -9.95
CA VAL A 11 7.37 62.92 -8.99
C VAL A 11 6.32 62.09 -9.72
N SER A 12 5.64 62.66 -10.72
CA SER A 12 4.64 61.94 -11.51
C SER A 12 5.26 60.76 -12.27
N PHE A 13 6.43 60.96 -12.89
CA PHE A 13 7.15 59.91 -13.59
C PHE A 13 7.61 58.80 -12.63
N ALA A 14 8.16 59.16 -11.47
CA ALA A 14 8.57 58.21 -10.46
C ALA A 14 7.39 57.37 -9.95
N ALA A 15 6.24 58.00 -9.70
CA ALA A 15 5.02 57.28 -9.28
C ALA A 15 4.54 56.29 -10.37
N MET A 16 4.49 56.72 -11.64
CA MET A 16 4.14 55.82 -12.75
C MET A 16 5.13 54.65 -12.87
N PHE A 17 6.43 54.91 -12.72
CA PHE A 17 7.46 53.89 -12.81
C PHE A 17 7.36 52.86 -11.68
N VAL A 18 7.09 53.29 -10.45
CA VAL A 18 6.88 52.41 -9.30
C VAL A 18 5.65 51.52 -9.51
N LEU A 19 4.53 52.10 -9.95
CA LEU A 19 3.32 51.32 -10.25
C LEU A 19 3.57 50.29 -11.35
N PHE A 20 4.30 50.67 -12.40
CA PHE A 20 4.66 49.74 -13.48
C PHE A 20 5.47 48.54 -12.96
N ILE A 21 6.48 48.77 -12.11
CA ILE A 21 7.28 47.68 -11.52
C ILE A 21 6.41 46.77 -10.65
N SER A 22 5.50 47.33 -9.84
CA SER A 22 4.61 46.56 -8.96
C SER A 22 3.70 45.63 -9.76
N GLU A 23 3.03 46.17 -10.78
CA GLU A 23 2.16 45.38 -11.66
C GLU A 23 2.95 44.33 -12.44
N PHE A 24 4.14 44.68 -12.92
CA PHE A 24 5.00 43.75 -13.63
C PHE A 24 5.44 42.57 -12.74
N GLN A 25 5.76 42.84 -11.47
CA GLN A 25 6.09 41.79 -10.50
C GLN A 25 4.86 40.92 -10.16
N ALA A 26 3.69 41.54 -9.99
CA ALA A 26 2.44 40.80 -9.75
C ALA A 26 2.10 39.90 -10.94
N PHE A 27 2.25 40.40 -12.17
CA PHE A 27 2.04 39.62 -13.39
C PHE A 27 3.04 38.47 -13.56
N MET A 28 4.29 38.68 -13.17
CA MET A 28 5.32 37.63 -13.24
C MET A 28 5.20 36.61 -12.09
N THR A 29 4.41 36.92 -11.06
CA THR A 29 4.11 35.99 -9.97
C THR A 29 3.07 34.99 -10.47
N VAL A 30 3.46 33.73 -10.57
CA VAL A 30 2.55 32.65 -10.96
C VAL A 30 1.60 32.37 -9.80
N GLU A 31 0.32 32.68 -9.97
CA GLU A 31 -0.73 32.27 -9.05
C GLU A 31 -1.11 30.81 -9.32
N ILE A 32 -0.81 29.94 -8.35
CA ILE A 32 -1.15 28.51 -8.43
C ILE A 32 -2.58 28.38 -7.92
N VAL A 33 -3.53 28.20 -8.85
CA VAL A 33 -4.95 27.98 -8.52
C VAL A 33 -5.25 26.48 -8.61
N ASP A 34 -5.36 25.85 -7.44
CA ASP A 34 -5.76 24.45 -7.33
C ASP A 34 -7.24 24.30 -7.70
N HIS A 35 -7.50 23.55 -8.76
CA HIS A 35 -8.85 23.23 -9.20
C HIS A 35 -9.16 21.77 -8.90
N ILE A 36 -10.22 21.54 -8.13
CA ILE A 36 -10.71 20.20 -7.81
C ILE A 36 -11.55 19.73 -9.00
N LEU A 37 -10.94 18.95 -9.89
CA LEU A 37 -11.63 18.28 -10.99
C LEU A 37 -12.17 16.95 -10.48
N VAL A 38 -13.46 16.70 -10.69
CA VAL A 38 -14.03 15.37 -10.54
C VAL A 38 -13.68 14.61 -11.81
N ASP A 39 -12.84 13.59 -11.69
CA ASP A 39 -12.48 12.74 -12.82
C ASP A 39 -13.72 11.97 -13.27
N THR A 40 -14.31 12.38 -14.38
CA THR A 40 -15.51 11.74 -14.96
C THR A 40 -15.16 10.48 -15.76
N THR A 41 -13.91 10.00 -15.69
CA THR A 41 -13.53 8.66 -16.17
C THR A 41 -14.05 7.58 -15.22
N LEU A 42 -15.37 7.54 -15.08
CA LEU A 42 -16.12 6.52 -14.35
C LEU A 42 -15.77 5.14 -14.96
N ASN A 43 -15.21 4.23 -14.14
CA ASN A 43 -14.77 2.85 -14.45
C ASN A 43 -13.27 2.59 -14.67
N GLN A 44 -12.36 3.48 -14.26
CA GLN A 44 -10.94 3.11 -14.17
C GLN A 44 -10.68 2.39 -12.83
N LYS A 45 -10.21 1.13 -12.85
CA LYS A 45 -9.74 0.44 -11.63
C LYS A 45 -8.46 1.14 -11.16
N LEU A 46 -8.44 1.67 -9.94
CA LEU A 46 -7.23 2.26 -9.35
C LEU A 46 -6.25 1.12 -9.00
N PRO A 47 -5.03 1.07 -9.58
CA PRO A 47 -4.05 0.06 -9.20
C PRO A 47 -3.51 0.36 -7.81
N ILE A 48 -3.68 -0.58 -6.87
CA ILE A 48 -3.16 -0.49 -5.50
C ILE A 48 -2.09 -1.56 -5.33
N GLY A 49 -0.85 -1.16 -5.07
CA GLY A 49 0.27 -2.06 -4.77
C GLY A 49 0.48 -2.18 -3.26
N ILE A 50 0.41 -3.40 -2.72
CA ILE A 50 0.56 -3.68 -1.28
C ILE A 50 1.70 -4.67 -1.07
N ASN A 51 2.64 -4.36 -0.17
CA ASN A 51 3.72 -5.25 0.24
C ASN A 51 3.73 -5.37 1.76
N ILE A 52 3.28 -6.53 2.27
CA ILE A 52 3.17 -6.83 3.71
C ILE A 52 3.86 -8.17 3.96
N THR A 53 4.62 -8.25 5.05
CA THR A 53 5.35 -9.46 5.48
C THR A 53 4.84 -9.91 6.85
N PHE A 54 4.53 -11.20 6.98
CA PHE A 54 4.08 -11.81 8.23
C PHE A 54 5.14 -12.79 8.76
N PRO A 55 5.95 -12.41 9.77
CA PRO A 55 7.07 -13.24 10.25
C PRO A 55 6.64 -14.46 11.08
N HIS A 56 5.39 -14.49 11.57
CA HIS A 56 4.87 -15.56 12.43
C HIS A 56 3.65 -16.26 11.82
N LEU A 57 3.36 -16.03 10.53
CA LEU A 57 2.21 -16.62 9.85
C LEU A 57 2.65 -17.15 8.49
N ARG A 58 2.26 -18.39 8.17
CA ARG A 58 2.61 -19.01 6.89
C ARG A 58 1.75 -18.46 5.76
N CYS A 59 2.31 -18.45 4.55
CA CYS A 59 1.63 -17.90 3.38
C CYS A 59 0.39 -18.68 2.93
N ASP A 60 0.28 -19.97 3.27
CA ASP A 60 -0.91 -20.80 2.98
C ASP A 60 -2.12 -20.38 3.82
N GLU A 61 -1.88 -19.76 4.97
CA GLU A 61 -2.92 -19.36 5.93
C GLU A 61 -3.41 -17.93 5.71
N VAL A 62 -2.65 -17.09 4.99
CA VAL A 62 -3.06 -15.72 4.63
C VAL A 62 -4.03 -15.75 3.46
N SER A 63 -5.21 -15.15 3.62
CA SER A 63 -6.12 -14.75 2.54
C SER A 63 -6.26 -13.23 2.50
N VAL A 64 -6.53 -12.67 1.31
CA VAL A 64 -6.70 -11.23 1.11
C VAL A 64 -8.08 -11.01 0.51
N ASP A 65 -8.95 -10.37 1.28
CA ASP A 65 -10.31 -10.02 0.87
C ASP A 65 -10.40 -8.50 0.64
N THR A 66 -11.01 -8.10 -0.48
CA THR A 66 -11.27 -6.70 -0.80
C THR A 66 -12.76 -6.43 -0.75
N VAL A 67 -13.18 -5.44 0.05
CA VAL A 67 -14.58 -5.01 0.14
C VAL A 67 -14.71 -3.61 -0.46
N ASP A 68 -15.44 -3.49 -1.57
CA ASP A 68 -15.83 -2.18 -2.14
C ASP A 68 -17.19 -1.74 -1.57
N SER A 69 -17.36 -0.42 -1.46
CA SER A 69 -18.56 0.31 -1.04
C SER A 69 -19.83 -0.02 -1.84
N THR A 70 -19.69 -0.64 -3.02
CA THR A 70 -20.80 -1.07 -3.89
C THR A 70 -21.33 -2.47 -3.56
N GLY A 71 -20.72 -3.19 -2.61
CA GLY A 71 -21.19 -4.51 -2.19
C GLY A 71 -21.02 -5.63 -3.24
N GLU A 72 -20.34 -5.35 -4.36
CA GLU A 72 -19.96 -6.38 -5.32
C GLU A 72 -18.69 -7.09 -4.86
N ASN A 73 -18.85 -8.34 -4.41
CA ASN A 73 -17.74 -9.28 -4.28
C ASN A 73 -17.28 -9.67 -5.68
N GLN A 74 -16.40 -8.88 -6.29
CA GLN A 74 -15.70 -9.30 -7.49
C GLN A 74 -14.64 -10.33 -7.12
N VAL A 75 -15.11 -11.56 -6.92
CA VAL A 75 -14.28 -12.76 -6.93
C VAL A 75 -13.59 -12.77 -8.30
N ASN A 76 -12.25 -12.88 -8.31
CA ASN A 76 -11.39 -12.94 -9.50
C ASN A 76 -10.78 -11.61 -10.01
N ILE A 77 -10.04 -10.92 -9.14
CA ILE A 77 -8.79 -10.23 -9.55
C ILE A 77 -7.63 -10.87 -8.77
N ALA A 78 -7.54 -12.20 -8.84
CA ALA A 78 -6.36 -12.96 -8.43
C ALA A 78 -5.29 -12.88 -9.53
N GLY A 79 -4.94 -11.66 -9.97
CA GLY A 79 -4.01 -11.43 -11.08
C GLY A 79 -2.60 -11.03 -10.68
N ASP A 80 -2.41 -10.46 -9.48
CA ASP A 80 -1.11 -9.88 -9.08
C ASP A 80 -0.82 -9.97 -7.57
N ILE A 81 -1.40 -10.95 -6.87
CA ILE A 81 -1.02 -11.23 -5.47
C ILE A 81 -0.16 -12.48 -5.48
N GLN A 82 1.17 -12.29 -5.53
CA GLN A 82 2.12 -13.38 -5.38
C GLN A 82 2.39 -13.64 -3.90
N LYS A 83 1.99 -14.83 -3.42
CA LYS A 83 2.32 -15.29 -2.08
C LYS A 83 3.69 -15.96 -2.12
N ILE A 84 4.65 -15.40 -1.40
CA ILE A 84 6.02 -15.92 -1.31
C ILE A 84 6.30 -16.32 0.12
N ASN A 85 6.69 -17.59 0.34
CA ASN A 85 7.11 -18.04 1.67
C ASN A 85 8.47 -17.39 2.00
N LEU A 86 8.59 -16.82 3.20
CA LEU A 86 9.79 -16.15 3.68
C LEU A 86 10.40 -16.97 4.81
N GLY A 87 11.69 -17.29 4.69
CA GLY A 87 12.49 -17.93 5.74
C GLY A 87 12.72 -17.00 6.93
N ALA A 88 13.26 -17.54 8.02
CA ALA A 88 13.57 -16.78 9.23
C ALA A 88 14.61 -15.65 9.01
N ASP A 89 15.35 -15.72 7.92
CA ASP A 89 16.32 -14.71 7.46
C ASP A 89 15.71 -13.66 6.51
N GLY A 90 14.41 -13.75 6.22
CA GLY A 90 13.70 -12.87 5.29
C GLY A 90 13.96 -13.18 3.82
N GLN A 91 14.61 -14.30 3.49
CA GLN A 91 14.80 -14.75 2.11
C GLN A 91 13.64 -15.63 1.64
N ARG A 92 13.46 -15.74 0.33
CA ARG A 92 12.42 -16.61 -0.24
C ARG A 92 12.75 -18.07 0.09
N SER A 93 11.85 -18.73 0.81
CA SER A 93 11.99 -20.15 1.15
C SER A 93 11.42 -21.00 0.02
N GLU A 94 12.24 -21.91 -0.50
CA GLU A 94 11.90 -22.83 -1.57
C GLU A 94 11.29 -24.10 -0.95
N GLY A 95 9.98 -24.04 -0.67
CA GLY A 95 9.17 -25.22 -0.36
C GLY A 95 9.01 -25.57 1.12
N ASP A 96 7.93 -26.31 1.37
CA ASP A 96 7.57 -26.86 2.68
C ASP A 96 8.53 -28.02 3.02
N HIS A 97 8.86 -28.19 4.30
CA HIS A 97 9.68 -29.32 4.75
C HIS A 97 8.84 -30.61 4.69
N ILE A 98 8.86 -31.30 3.54
CA ILE A 98 8.29 -32.64 3.42
C ILE A 98 9.23 -33.60 4.16
N ALA A 99 8.71 -34.29 5.18
CA ALA A 99 9.46 -35.30 5.92
C ALA A 99 10.01 -36.37 4.96
N LYS A 100 11.26 -36.79 5.17
CA LYS A 100 11.84 -37.89 4.39
C LYS A 100 11.14 -39.20 4.71
N GLU A 101 11.09 -40.09 3.72
CA GLU A 101 10.45 -41.42 3.84
C GLU A 101 11.07 -42.21 5.01
N GLY A 102 10.28 -42.44 6.06
CA GLY A 102 10.70 -43.15 7.27
C GLY A 102 11.03 -42.29 8.50
N GLU A 103 10.93 -40.96 8.41
CA GLU A 103 11.11 -40.06 9.55
C GLU A 103 9.73 -39.69 10.14
N CYS A 104 9.48 -40.06 11.40
CA CYS A 104 8.24 -39.69 12.10
C CYS A 104 8.44 -38.34 12.79
N LEU A 105 7.80 -37.30 12.26
CA LEU A 105 7.71 -36.02 12.95
C LEU A 105 6.66 -36.09 14.06
N SER A 106 6.98 -35.54 15.24
CA SER A 106 6.03 -35.44 16.34
C SER A 106 4.96 -34.39 16.07
N CYS A 107 3.69 -34.68 16.37
CA CYS A 107 2.55 -33.74 16.28
C CYS A 107 2.56 -32.61 17.33
N MET A 108 3.74 -32.26 17.86
CA MET A 108 3.95 -31.24 18.90
C MET A 108 3.01 -31.43 20.11
N GLU A 109 2.29 -30.39 20.56
CA GLU A 109 1.35 -30.48 21.67
C GLU A 109 0.05 -31.24 21.35
N ALA A 110 -0.22 -31.58 20.09
CA ALA A 110 -1.40 -32.34 19.67
C ALA A 110 -1.14 -33.86 19.58
N ASN A 111 -0.12 -34.37 20.28
CA ASN A 111 0.22 -35.78 20.29
C ASN A 111 -0.81 -36.60 21.09
N ASP A 112 -1.53 -37.50 20.44
CA ASP A 112 -2.52 -38.39 21.06
C ASP A 112 -2.13 -39.88 20.93
N THR A 113 -2.86 -40.77 21.60
CA THR A 113 -2.76 -42.22 21.38
C THR A 113 -2.99 -42.65 19.94
N GLU A 114 -3.84 -41.94 19.18
CA GLU A 114 -4.13 -42.25 17.77
C GLU A 114 -3.18 -41.50 16.80
N HIS A 115 -2.84 -40.24 17.11
CA HIS A 115 -2.00 -39.38 16.26
C HIS A 115 -0.61 -39.15 16.86
N LYS A 116 0.29 -40.14 16.66
CA LYS A 116 1.66 -40.11 17.21
C LYS A 116 2.72 -39.54 16.26
N CYS A 117 2.43 -39.53 14.96
CA CYS A 117 3.30 -39.04 13.90
C CYS A 117 2.51 -38.15 12.94
N CYS A 118 3.00 -36.95 12.67
CA CYS A 118 2.43 -36.01 11.71
C CYS A 118 3.51 -35.66 10.69
N ASN A 119 3.43 -36.25 9.49
CA ASN A 119 4.45 -36.08 8.46
C ASN A 119 4.07 -35.05 7.41
N THR A 120 2.80 -34.61 7.42
CA THR A 120 2.27 -33.55 6.56
C THR A 120 1.60 -32.45 7.39
N CYS A 121 1.55 -31.23 6.84
CA CYS A 121 0.88 -30.11 7.51
C CYS A 121 -0.64 -30.31 7.63
N SER A 122 -1.26 -31.07 6.73
CA SER A 122 -2.68 -31.44 6.84
C SER A 122 -2.92 -32.34 8.04
N GLU A 123 -2.13 -33.39 8.22
CA GLU A 123 -2.24 -34.30 9.36
C GLU A 123 -2.02 -33.56 10.68
N LEU A 124 -1.07 -32.62 10.73
CA LEU A 124 -0.85 -31.77 11.91
C LEU A 124 -2.08 -30.89 12.21
N LYS A 125 -2.68 -30.27 11.18
CA LYS A 125 -3.88 -29.42 11.34
C LYS A 125 -5.08 -30.23 11.85
N ASP A 126 -5.27 -31.43 11.33
CA ASP A 126 -6.36 -32.33 11.75
C ASP A 126 -6.16 -32.77 13.20
N ALA A 127 -4.94 -33.16 13.59
CA ALA A 127 -4.61 -33.52 14.97
C ALA A 127 -4.84 -32.36 15.97
N TYR A 128 -4.47 -31.13 15.60
CA TYR A 128 -4.73 -29.95 16.43
C TYR A 128 -6.23 -29.61 16.48
N ALA A 129 -6.98 -29.80 15.40
CA ALA A 129 -8.43 -29.61 15.41
C ALA A 129 -9.07 -30.57 16.42
N ASP A 130 -8.77 -31.87 16.33
CA ASP A 130 -9.33 -32.88 17.24
C ASP A 130 -8.90 -32.66 18.70
N ALA A 131 -7.64 -32.28 18.94
CA ALA A 131 -7.14 -32.00 20.29
C ALA A 131 -7.81 -30.77 20.96
N VAL A 132 -8.28 -29.79 20.18
CA VAL A 132 -9.01 -28.62 20.69
C VAL A 132 -10.48 -28.93 21.00
N PHE A 133 -11.06 -29.94 20.33
CA PHE A 133 -12.45 -30.36 20.51
C PHE A 133 -12.65 -31.53 21.51
N SER A 134 -11.57 -32.02 22.13
CA SER A 134 -11.55 -33.08 23.15
C SER A 134 -11.37 -32.51 24.55
#